data_AF-A0A1E1W2N3-F1
#
_entry.id   AF-A0A1E1W2N3-F1
#
_cell.length_a   1.000
_cell.length_b   1.000
_cell.length_c   1.000
_cell.angle_alpha   90.00
_cell.angle_beta   90.00
_cell.angle_gamma   90.00
#
_symmetry.space_group_name_H-M   'P 1'
#
loop_
_entity.id
_entity.type
_entity.pdbx_description
1 polymer ?
#
loop_
_entity_poly.entity_id
_entity_poly.type
_entity_poly.pdbx_seq_one_letter_code
_entity_poly.pdbx_strand_id
1 'polypeptide(L)'
;MTLSKPVTTQNVPAFSKRWRAALASQNITDLIPATAWDTITAVAMVFHNIVNGKPDLRQEIVERMLRIQKTGPENAILSQIKLVWEYSSLKAVVYMDLFIKSHCRALEIPAVLDQAIELHEKWESAKSEDPLLPYSRVRDPNSHPTLR
;
A
#
# COMPACT_ATOMS: atom_id res chain seq x y z
N MET A 1 -17.15 -4.75 -7.98
CA MET A 1 -16.89 -3.95 -6.75
C MET A 1 -15.66 -3.08 -7.01
N THR A 2 -15.79 -1.75 -7.00
CA THR A 2 -14.64 -0.83 -7.13
C THR A 2 -13.89 -0.77 -5.80
N LEU A 3 -12.65 -1.26 -5.77
CA LEU A 3 -11.83 -1.40 -4.55
C LEU A 3 -11.31 -0.09 -3.95
N SER A 4 -11.59 1.04 -4.58
CA SER A 4 -11.03 2.31 -4.16
C SER A 4 -12.12 3.37 -4.05
N LYS A 5 -12.14 4.05 -2.91
CA LYS A 5 -12.84 5.33 -2.80
C LYS A 5 -12.16 6.31 -3.78
N PRO A 6 -12.91 7.17 -4.47
CA PRO A 6 -12.30 8.24 -5.25
C PRO A 6 -11.36 9.07 -4.36
N VAL A 7 -10.38 9.74 -4.96
CA VAL A 7 -9.60 10.78 -4.28
C VAL A 7 -10.57 11.92 -3.98
N THR A 8 -11.26 11.82 -2.84
CA THR A 8 -12.16 12.86 -2.34
C THR A 8 -11.35 13.87 -1.55
N THR A 9 -11.90 15.07 -1.37
CA THR A 9 -11.35 16.14 -0.52
C THR A 9 -10.98 15.66 0.90
N GLN A 10 -11.60 14.57 1.39
CA GLN A 10 -11.28 13.94 2.68
C GLN A 10 -9.93 13.20 2.71
N ASN A 11 -9.43 12.72 1.57
CA ASN A 11 -8.16 11.98 1.47
C ASN A 11 -6.97 12.91 1.15
N VAL A 12 -7.24 14.16 0.78
CA VAL A 12 -6.22 15.17 0.42
C VAL A 12 -5.18 15.40 1.53
N PRO A 13 -5.54 15.48 2.84
CA PRO A 13 -4.54 15.68 3.89
C PRO A 13 -3.53 14.51 4.00
N ALA A 14 -4.00 13.27 3.88
CA ALA A 14 -3.15 12.09 3.94
C ALA A 14 -2.23 11.99 2.71
N PHE A 15 -2.78 12.29 1.52
CA PHE A 15 -2.04 12.35 0.28
C PHE A 15 -0.97 13.45 0.31
N SER A 16 -1.33 14.64 0.82
CA SER A 16 -0.43 15.77 1.00
C SER A 16 0.74 15.44 1.94
N LYS A 17 0.49 14.73 3.05
CA LYS A 17 1.54 14.31 3.98
C LYS A 17 2.56 13.37 3.32
N ARG A 18 2.10 12.39 2.52
CA ARG A 18 2.97 11.47 1.77
C ARG A 18 3.81 12.23 0.74
N TRP A 19 3.20 13.16 0.02
CA TRP A 19 3.92 13.97 -0.95
C TRP A 19 5.00 14.85 -0.30
N ARG A 20 4.68 15.51 0.82
CA ARG A 20 5.69 16.25 1.61
C ARG A 20 6.84 15.36 2.05
N ALA A 21 6.57 14.10 2.42
CA ALA A 21 7.62 13.14 2.77
C ALA A 21 8.54 12.82 1.57
N ALA A 22 7.99 12.69 0.35
CA ALA A 22 8.80 12.54 -0.86
C ALA A 22 9.71 13.76 -1.07
N LEU A 23 9.16 14.97 -0.99
CA LEU A 23 9.93 16.22 -1.14
C LEU A 23 11.01 16.37 -0.06
N ALA A 24 10.68 16.00 1.19
CA ALA A 24 11.63 16.06 2.31
C ALA A 24 12.81 15.12 2.06
N SER A 25 12.56 13.93 1.53
CA SER A 25 13.62 12.98 1.18
C SER A 25 14.58 13.48 0.10
N GLN A 26 14.20 14.53 -0.62
CA GLN A 26 15.00 15.17 -1.66
C GLN A 26 15.50 16.56 -1.23
N ASN A 27 15.28 16.97 0.02
CA ASN A 27 15.62 18.30 0.53
C ASN A 27 14.99 19.45 -0.27
N ILE A 28 13.77 19.26 -0.81
CA ILE A 28 13.05 20.26 -1.63
C ILE A 28 11.71 20.70 -1.03
N THR A 29 11.49 20.47 0.27
CA THR A 29 10.21 20.80 0.95
C THR A 29 9.80 22.26 0.82
N ASP A 30 10.76 23.18 0.76
CA ASP A 30 10.51 24.62 0.74
C ASP A 30 10.28 25.18 -0.67
N LEU A 31 10.46 24.35 -1.71
CA LEU A 31 10.37 24.75 -3.12
C LEU A 31 8.97 24.60 -3.71
N ILE A 32 8.00 24.04 -2.99
CA ILE A 32 6.67 23.75 -3.52
C ILE A 32 5.65 24.77 -2.99
N PRO A 33 5.14 25.68 -3.84
CA PRO A 33 4.07 26.58 -3.47
C PRO A 33 2.82 25.80 -3.05
N ALA A 34 2.03 26.36 -2.13
CA ALA A 34 0.75 25.77 -1.71
C ALA A 34 -0.23 25.51 -2.88
N THR A 35 -0.03 26.14 -4.04
CA THR A 35 -0.84 25.97 -5.26
C THR A 35 -0.48 24.72 -6.08
N ALA A 36 0.62 24.03 -5.79
CA ALA A 36 0.99 22.80 -6.50
C ALA A 36 0.13 21.57 -6.12
N TRP A 37 -0.72 21.70 -5.10
CA TRP A 37 -1.58 20.59 -4.63
C TRP A 37 -2.59 20.12 -5.67
N ASP A 38 -3.08 21.01 -6.52
CA ASP A 38 -3.99 20.65 -7.62
C ASP A 38 -3.26 19.76 -8.65
N THR A 39 -2.02 20.11 -8.99
CA THR A 39 -1.16 19.33 -9.88
C THR A 39 -0.85 17.95 -9.31
N ILE A 40 -0.53 17.88 -8.01
CA ILE A 40 -0.24 16.64 -7.30
C ILE A 40 -1.47 15.72 -7.27
N THR A 41 -2.64 16.30 -7.02
CA THR A 41 -3.93 15.57 -7.04
C THR A 41 -4.27 15.07 -8.46
N ALA A 42 -4.04 15.89 -9.49
CA ALA A 42 -4.24 15.50 -10.88
C ALA A 42 -3.34 14.31 -11.28
N VAL A 43 -2.06 14.33 -10.90
CA VAL A 43 -1.13 13.20 -11.14
C VAL A 43 -1.61 11.93 -10.44
N ALA A 44 -2.08 12.04 -9.19
CA ALA A 44 -2.64 10.91 -8.44
C ALA A 44 -3.85 10.30 -9.14
N MET A 45 -4.75 11.14 -9.64
CA MET A 45 -5.94 10.72 -10.39
C MET A 45 -5.57 10.05 -11.71
N VAL A 46 -4.55 10.55 -12.42
CA VAL A 46 -4.05 9.91 -13.64
C VAL A 46 -3.53 8.50 -13.34
N PHE A 47 -2.70 8.32 -12.31
CA PHE A 47 -2.23 6.99 -11.91
C PHE A 47 -3.37 6.07 -11.51
N HIS A 48 -4.34 6.58 -10.73
CA HIS A 48 -5.52 5.84 -10.35
C HIS A 48 -6.33 5.36 -11.57
N ASN A 49 -6.53 6.25 -12.55
CA ASN A 49 -7.26 5.94 -13.78
C ASN A 49 -6.50 4.97 -14.68
N ILE A 50 -5.17 5.04 -14.74
CA ILE A 50 -4.36 4.08 -15.51
C ILE A 50 -4.49 2.68 -14.91
N VAL A 51 -4.36 2.54 -13.59
CA VAL A 51 -4.42 1.25 -12.90
C VAL A 51 -5.83 0.66 -12.91
N ASN A 52 -6.87 1.49 -12.75
CA ASN A 52 -8.26 1.01 -12.69
C ASN A 52 -8.97 1.00 -14.05
N GLY A 53 -8.51 1.77 -15.04
CA GLY A 53 -9.12 1.88 -16.37
C GLY A 53 -8.71 0.77 -17.34
N LYS A 54 -7.71 -0.06 -16.96
CA LYS A 54 -7.27 -1.23 -17.72
C LYS A 54 -7.22 -2.46 -16.82
N PRO A 55 -8.37 -3.01 -16.39
CA PRO A 55 -8.42 -4.13 -15.45
C PRO A 55 -7.60 -5.34 -15.94
N ASP A 56 -7.62 -5.62 -17.24
CA ASP A 56 -6.91 -6.75 -17.85
C ASP A 56 -5.37 -6.61 -17.81
N LEU A 57 -4.86 -5.37 -17.73
CA LEU A 57 -3.42 -5.08 -17.67
C LEU A 57 -2.97 -4.63 -16.28
N ARG A 58 -3.88 -4.63 -15.30
CA ARG A 58 -3.62 -4.10 -13.96
C ARG A 58 -2.44 -4.79 -13.30
N GLN A 59 -2.42 -6.12 -13.32
CA GLN A 59 -1.33 -6.90 -12.74
C GLN A 59 0.01 -6.53 -13.39
N GLU A 60 0.08 -6.50 -14.73
CA GLU A 60 1.29 -6.16 -15.46
C GLU A 60 1.77 -4.73 -15.15
N ILE A 61 0.86 -3.75 -15.14
CA ILE A 61 1.16 -2.35 -14.83
C ILE A 61 1.74 -2.23 -13.42
N VAL A 62 1.07 -2.83 -12.43
CA VAL A 62 1.50 -2.76 -11.03
C VAL A 62 2.85 -3.44 -10.86
N GLU A 63 3.04 -4.65 -11.40
CA GLU A 63 4.32 -5.36 -11.32
C GLU A 63 5.46 -4.58 -11.98
N ARG A 64 5.23 -3.98 -13.15
CA ARG A 64 6.22 -3.11 -13.80
C ARG A 64 6.57 -1.93 -12.89
N MET A 65 5.57 -1.25 -12.31
CA MET A 65 5.81 -0.12 -11.41
C MET A 65 6.58 -0.51 -10.14
N LEU A 66 6.32 -1.70 -9.58
CA LEU A 66 7.05 -2.20 -8.42
C LEU A 66 8.53 -2.48 -8.74
N ARG A 67 8.82 -2.94 -9.97
CA ARG A 67 10.18 -3.22 -10.46
C ARG A 67 10.97 -1.98 -10.88
N ILE A 68 10.32 -0.83 -11.10
CA ILE A 68 11.03 0.41 -11.43
C ILE A 68 11.98 0.75 -10.27
N GLN A 69 13.28 0.79 -10.59
CA GLN A 69 14.34 1.36 -9.79
C GLN A 69 14.77 2.66 -10.45
N LYS A 70 14.51 3.78 -9.78
CA LYS A 70 15.00 5.10 -10.21
C LYS A 70 16.03 5.59 -9.20
N THR A 71 16.99 6.36 -9.67
CA THR A 71 17.88 7.16 -8.85
C THR A 71 17.42 8.61 -8.98
N GLY A 72 17.18 9.30 -7.86
CA GLY A 72 16.73 10.70 -7.87
C GLY A 72 15.26 10.94 -7.48
N PRO A 73 14.71 12.13 -7.80
CA PRO A 73 13.41 12.60 -7.32
C PRO A 73 12.21 11.72 -7.70
N GLU A 74 12.28 11.03 -8.84
CA GLU A 74 11.25 10.11 -9.30
C GLU A 74 11.12 8.91 -8.35
N ASN A 75 12.24 8.47 -7.74
CA ASN A 75 12.21 7.42 -6.74
C ASN A 75 11.51 7.86 -5.46
N ALA A 76 11.64 9.14 -5.08
CA ALA A 76 10.94 9.68 -3.93
C ALA A 76 9.41 9.61 -4.14
N ILE A 77 8.93 9.92 -5.34
CA ILE A 77 7.50 9.82 -5.67
C ILE A 77 7.06 8.34 -5.73
N LEU A 78 7.80 7.51 -6.46
CA LEU A 78 7.49 6.09 -6.62
C LEU A 78 7.50 5.35 -5.27
N SER A 79 8.43 5.66 -4.37
CA SER A 79 8.49 5.06 -3.03
C SER A 79 7.23 5.35 -2.22
N GLN A 80 6.67 6.57 -2.28
CA GLN A 80 5.41 6.88 -1.60
C GLN A 80 4.22 6.13 -2.20
N ILE A 81 4.20 5.95 -3.52
CA ILE A 81 3.16 5.14 -4.19
C ILE A 81 3.24 3.68 -3.72
N LYS A 82 4.45 3.09 -3.69
CA LYS A 82 4.67 1.73 -3.19
C LYS A 82 4.20 1.59 -1.74
N LEU A 83 4.53 2.53 -0.86
CA LEU A 83 4.08 2.54 0.54
C LEU A 83 2.55 2.63 0.72
N VAL A 84 1.83 3.26 -0.21
CA VAL A 84 0.36 3.32 -0.18
C VAL A 84 -0.26 2.01 -0.66
N TRP A 85 0.38 1.34 -1.60
CA TRP A 85 -0.09 0.07 -2.16
C TRP A 85 0.17 -1.11 -1.25
N GLU A 86 1.28 -1.10 -0.52
CA GLU A 86 1.66 -2.14 0.42
C GLU A 86 0.55 -2.36 1.47
N TYR A 87 0.10 -3.60 1.60
CA TYR A 87 -1.00 -4.03 2.47
C TYR A 87 -2.36 -3.36 2.19
N SER A 88 -2.50 -2.63 1.08
CA SER A 88 -3.77 -2.00 0.76
C SER A 88 -4.84 -3.05 0.46
N SER A 89 -6.03 -2.85 1.02
CA SER A 89 -7.14 -3.83 1.00
C SER A 89 -6.83 -5.17 1.70
N LEU A 90 -5.77 -5.25 2.51
CA LEU A 90 -5.41 -6.39 3.36
C LEU A 90 -5.56 -6.05 4.86
N LYS A 91 -6.64 -5.35 5.23
CA LYS A 91 -6.86 -4.86 6.61
C LYS A 91 -6.80 -5.96 7.67
N ALA A 92 -7.32 -7.16 7.37
CA ALA A 92 -7.31 -8.28 8.29
C ALA A 92 -5.89 -8.69 8.69
N VAL A 93 -4.98 -8.75 7.72
CA VAL A 93 -3.55 -9.07 7.95
C VAL A 93 -2.91 -8.01 8.82
N VAL A 94 -3.14 -6.72 8.53
CA VAL A 94 -2.58 -5.60 9.30
C VAL A 94 -3.10 -5.61 10.75
N TYR A 95 -4.39 -5.86 10.96
CA TYR A 95 -4.95 -5.93 12.30
C TYR A 95 -4.49 -7.14 13.08
N MET A 96 -4.26 -8.26 12.39
CA MET A 96 -3.74 -9.46 13.03
C MET A 96 -2.29 -9.26 13.51
N ASP A 97 -1.43 -8.63 12.70
CA ASP A 97 -0.08 -8.26 13.11
C ASP A 97 -0.07 -7.29 14.29
N LEU A 98 -0.96 -6.29 14.27
CA LEU A 98 -1.17 -5.37 15.40
C LEU A 98 -1.66 -6.11 16.66
N PHE A 99 -2.57 -7.07 16.51
CA PHE A 99 -3.10 -7.87 17.60
C PHE A 99 -1.98 -8.65 18.29
N ILE A 100 -1.13 -9.34 17.51
CA ILE A 100 0.04 -10.07 18.04
C ILE A 100 0.98 -9.12 18.77
N LYS A 101 1.34 -8.00 18.14
CA LYS A 101 2.27 -7.00 18.71
C LYS A 101 1.72 -6.25 19.93
N SER A 102 0.40 -6.23 20.10
CA SER A 102 -0.23 -5.55 21.23
C SER A 102 -0.02 -6.25 22.57
N HIS A 103 0.37 -7.53 22.57
CA HIS A 103 0.47 -8.37 23.76
C HIS A 103 -0.80 -8.31 24.64
N CYS A 104 -1.98 -8.21 24.01
CA CYS A 104 -3.22 -8.11 24.76
C CYS A 104 -3.54 -9.43 25.48
N ARG A 105 -4.33 -9.36 26.55
CA ARG A 105 -4.69 -10.52 27.38
C ARG A 105 -5.43 -11.63 26.64
N ALA A 106 -6.03 -11.35 25.48
CA ALA A 106 -6.65 -12.39 24.67
C ALA A 106 -5.62 -13.43 24.17
N LEU A 107 -4.34 -13.04 24.04
CA LEU A 107 -3.24 -13.96 23.72
C LEU A 107 -2.84 -14.87 24.90
N GLU A 108 -3.38 -14.66 26.10
CA GLU A 108 -3.22 -15.58 27.23
C GLU A 108 -4.12 -16.83 27.06
N ILE A 109 -5.14 -16.77 26.18
CA ILE A 109 -6.03 -17.89 25.88
C ILE A 109 -5.31 -18.82 24.90
N PRO A 110 -4.99 -20.08 25.26
CA PRO A 110 -4.16 -20.95 24.43
C PRO A 110 -4.67 -21.11 22.99
N ALA A 111 -5.97 -21.34 22.82
CA ALA A 111 -6.57 -21.50 21.49
C ALA A 111 -6.44 -20.23 20.61
N VAL A 112 -6.41 -19.04 21.21
CA VAL A 112 -6.22 -17.77 20.48
C VAL A 112 -4.76 -17.58 20.13
N LEU A 113 -3.85 -17.92 21.06
CA LEU A 113 -2.41 -17.86 20.83
C LEU A 113 -1.99 -18.80 19.69
N ASP A 114 -2.46 -20.04 19.70
CA ASP A 114 -2.15 -21.04 18.68
C ASP A 114 -2.60 -20.57 17.29
N GLN A 115 -3.83 -20.05 17.18
CA GLN A 115 -4.34 -19.49 15.93
C GLN A 115 -3.55 -18.27 15.46
N ALA A 116 -3.15 -17.40 16.39
CA ALA A 116 -2.37 -16.21 16.06
C ALA A 116 -0.97 -16.59 15.53
N ILE A 117 -0.30 -17.57 16.17
CA ILE A 117 0.99 -18.09 15.71
C ILE A 117 0.85 -18.74 14.34
N GLU A 118 -0.12 -19.66 14.17
CA GLU A 118 -0.33 -20.37 12.91
C GLU A 118 -0.55 -19.40 11.74
N LEU A 119 -1.42 -18.41 11.93
CA LEU A 119 -1.70 -17.42 10.90
C LEU A 119 -0.48 -16.51 10.62
N HIS A 120 0.35 -16.23 11.61
CA HIS A 120 1.55 -15.41 11.45
C HIS A 120 2.61 -16.17 10.66
N GLU A 121 2.85 -17.43 11.01
CA GLU A 121 3.76 -18.32 10.30
C GLU A 121 3.32 -18.52 8.85
N LYS A 122 2.04 -18.81 8.60
CA LYS A 122 1.49 -18.92 7.24
C LYS A 122 1.71 -17.64 6.43
N TRP A 123 1.49 -16.49 7.05
CA TRP A 123 1.69 -15.21 6.39
C TRP A 123 3.17 -14.97 6.03
N GLU A 124 4.09 -15.21 6.96
CA GLU A 124 5.53 -15.03 6.72
C GLU A 124 6.07 -16.05 5.71
N SER A 125 5.63 -17.30 5.76
CA SER A 125 5.94 -18.32 4.74
C SER A 125 5.46 -17.90 3.35
N ALA A 126 4.20 -17.47 3.22
CA ALA A 126 3.65 -17.02 1.94
C ALA A 126 4.36 -15.76 1.40
N LYS A 127 4.82 -14.86 2.29
CA LYS A 127 5.61 -13.68 1.92
C LYS A 127 7.02 -14.05 1.46
N SER A 128 7.61 -15.10 2.02
CA SER A 128 8.90 -15.64 1.56
C SER A 128 8.80 -16.21 0.14
N GLU A 129 7.68 -16.87 -0.17
CA GLU A 129 7.41 -17.45 -1.50
C GLU A 129 7.04 -16.39 -2.56
N ASP A 130 6.21 -15.41 -2.19
CA ASP A 130 5.85 -14.26 -3.04
C ASP A 130 6.22 -12.95 -2.33
N PRO A 131 7.42 -12.38 -2.58
CA PRO A 131 7.83 -11.09 -2.01
C PRO A 131 6.87 -9.94 -2.36
N LEU A 132 6.02 -10.11 -3.37
CA LEU A 132 5.01 -9.13 -3.79
C LEU A 132 3.63 -9.42 -3.18
N LEU A 133 3.49 -10.39 -2.28
CA LEU A 133 2.25 -10.72 -1.56
C LEU A 133 1.62 -9.51 -0.85
N PRO A 134 2.37 -8.58 -0.21
CA PRO A 134 1.80 -7.37 0.37
C PRO A 134 1.08 -6.47 -0.66
N TYR A 135 1.36 -6.64 -1.95
CA TYR A 135 0.75 -5.89 -3.05
C TYR A 135 -0.33 -6.70 -3.80
N SER A 136 -0.62 -7.92 -3.36
CA SER A 136 -1.51 -8.88 -4.04
C SER A 136 -2.84 -8.25 -4.48
N ARG A 137 -3.59 -7.65 -3.55
CA ARG A 137 -4.88 -6.97 -3.82
C ARG A 137 -4.79 -5.79 -4.78
N VAL A 138 -3.62 -5.16 -4.88
CA VAL A 138 -3.37 -4.08 -5.84
C VAL A 138 -3.15 -4.65 -7.23
N ARG A 139 -2.41 -5.77 -7.35
CA ARG A 139 -2.21 -6.48 -8.63
C ARG A 139 -3.50 -7.11 -9.14
N ASP A 140 -4.19 -7.82 -8.27
CA ASP A 140 -5.45 -8.51 -8.53
C ASP A 140 -6.45 -8.25 -7.39
N PRO A 141 -7.53 -7.51 -7.66
CA PRO A 141 -8.64 -7.31 -6.76
C PRO A 141 -9.17 -8.56 -6.06
N ASN A 142 -9.15 -9.70 -6.73
CA ASN A 142 -9.75 -10.94 -6.25
C ASN A 142 -8.74 -11.82 -5.49
N SER A 143 -7.45 -11.48 -5.53
CA SER A 143 -6.45 -12.21 -4.78
C SER A 143 -6.67 -12.02 -3.27
N HIS A 144 -6.89 -13.13 -2.57
CA HIS A 144 -6.94 -13.12 -1.12
C HIS A 144 -5.80 -14.00 -0.58
N PRO A 145 -4.86 -13.45 0.18
CA PRO A 145 -3.74 -14.23 0.68
C PRO A 145 -4.15 -15.32 1.68
N THR A 146 -5.29 -15.16 2.35
CA THR A 146 -5.84 -16.17 3.27
C THR A 146 -6.68 -17.26 2.57
N LEU A 147 -6.75 -17.29 1.24
CA LEU A 147 -7.44 -18.32 0.45
C LEU A 147 -6.46 -19.26 -0.29
N ARG A 148 -5.16 -19.13 -0.01
CA ARG A 148 -4.11 -20.02 -0.51
C ARG A 148 -3.73 -21.04 0.55
#